data_AF-A0A673G6S2-F1
#
_entry.id   AF-A0A673G6S2-F1
#
_cell.length_a   1.000
_cell.length_b   1.000
_cell.length_c   1.000
_cell.angle_alpha   90.00
_cell.angle_beta   90.00
_cell.angle_gamma   90.00
#
_symmetry.space_group_name_H-M   'P 1'
#
loop_
_entity.id
_entity.type
_entity.pdbx_description
1 polymer ?
#
loop_
_entity_poly.entity_id
_entity_poly.type
_entity_poly.pdbx_seq_one_letter_code
_entity_poly.pdbx_strand_id
1 'polypeptide(L)'
;MDSTNKHSSINELQKQIPSLTEEHVQLQERNEVLFSKLESVQNKLGQQPASKSNLSVKLVQCEEDKLKISKYLVDVQIEANKMREQYEAEIFELKNMVLSQEGTASSLQTECDRLREEVSAASARLEVIERSERDLAEEYAVLKSNFLSLSSTYERERTHSEELSAELLALAHTHDTLLQERERTHRHTLEVERVRALLSRTSQSRVRVRPDVCMCVLSFSHSVAMWREQLENKRAIQSTRHELSQQSATLIISQHQLKEATAEVSKLQNHLKELNREYRARLARYIQDECVTVAGDGDLGQKLKGFVESMLEEVKTSYRSREKQLTKAIRSYRKHIQGLSNTYQQLLVAYRLQCEQILALPEHALEAGPPEAHFSPAGTELRGETDRELHRLREDKACLESQLKLAREQVCVVGLTQDAWNDVIKQLKEITNSTQEAQERERVQLIARATVAEERVSELKEYVDNHLGRYKLEITRLRRLLGSQEGRSNSPHPLHKSLKSSSYEI
;
A
#
# COMPACT_ATOMS: atom_id res chain seq x y z
N MET A 1 -72.20 40.82 -153.67
CA MET A 1 -71.99 39.54 -152.96
C MET A 1 -71.21 39.86 -151.69
N ASP A 2 -71.88 40.08 -150.55
CA ASP A 2 -71.19 40.53 -149.31
C ASP A 2 -71.75 39.94 -147.99
N SER A 3 -72.83 39.15 -148.06
CA SER A 3 -73.46 38.59 -146.86
C SER A 3 -72.74 37.35 -146.33
N THR A 4 -72.11 36.56 -147.21
CA THR A 4 -71.49 35.26 -146.87
C THR A 4 -70.16 35.39 -146.12
N ASN A 5 -69.34 36.41 -146.42
CA ASN A 5 -68.03 36.56 -145.79
C ASN A 5 -68.14 36.99 -144.31
N LYS A 6 -69.14 37.82 -143.98
CA LYS A 6 -69.49 38.12 -142.58
C LYS A 6 -69.94 36.88 -141.82
N HIS A 7 -70.74 36.00 -142.42
CA HIS A 7 -71.15 34.75 -141.78
C HIS A 7 -69.97 33.78 -141.55
N SER A 8 -68.97 33.74 -142.43
CA SER A 8 -67.75 32.94 -142.20
C SER A 8 -66.98 33.42 -140.97
N SER A 9 -66.68 34.72 -140.88
CA SER A 9 -65.94 35.30 -139.75
C SER A 9 -66.73 35.24 -138.44
N ILE A 10 -68.06 35.43 -138.50
CA ILE A 10 -68.96 35.19 -137.36
C ILE A 10 -68.93 33.73 -136.91
N ASN A 11 -68.91 32.76 -137.83
CA ASN A 11 -68.85 31.33 -137.49
C ASN A 11 -67.49 30.92 -136.89
N GLU A 12 -66.38 31.54 -137.32
CA GLU A 12 -65.07 31.32 -136.69
C GLU A 12 -65.01 31.92 -135.27
N LEU A 13 -65.51 33.15 -135.09
CA LEU A 13 -65.65 33.76 -133.76
C LEU A 13 -66.59 32.94 -132.87
N GLN A 14 -67.71 32.42 -133.39
CA GLN A 14 -68.62 31.52 -132.67
C GLN A 14 -68.00 30.16 -132.30
N LYS A 15 -66.91 29.73 -132.94
CA LYS A 15 -66.14 28.54 -132.55
C LYS A 15 -64.99 28.86 -131.60
N GLN A 16 -64.38 30.04 -131.73
CA GLN A 16 -63.34 30.52 -130.81
C GLN A 16 -63.92 30.90 -129.44
N ILE A 17 -65.15 31.40 -129.36
CA ILE A 17 -65.81 31.73 -128.09
C ILE A 17 -65.90 30.50 -127.16
N PRO A 18 -66.42 29.32 -127.59
CA PRO A 18 -66.38 28.10 -126.79
C PRO A 18 -64.98 27.67 -126.36
N SER A 19 -63.98 27.65 -127.25
CA SER A 19 -62.62 27.21 -126.88
C SER A 19 -61.95 28.17 -125.89
N LEU A 20 -62.15 29.48 -126.04
CA LEU A 20 -61.67 30.49 -125.08
C LEU A 20 -62.44 30.41 -123.75
N THR A 21 -63.72 30.02 -123.77
CA THR A 21 -64.52 29.80 -122.55
C THR A 21 -64.03 28.54 -121.81
N GLU A 22 -63.78 27.45 -122.53
CA GLU A 22 -63.20 26.21 -122.01
C GLU A 22 -61.80 26.46 -121.41
N GLU A 23 -60.94 27.19 -122.13
CA GLU A 23 -59.61 27.59 -121.64
C GLU A 23 -59.72 28.51 -120.41
N HIS A 24 -60.66 29.46 -120.38
CA HIS A 24 -60.90 30.31 -119.22
C HIS A 24 -61.38 29.49 -118.01
N VAL A 25 -62.25 28.49 -118.19
CA VAL A 25 -62.68 27.57 -117.12
C VAL A 25 -61.49 26.74 -116.63
N GLN A 26 -60.68 26.15 -117.51
CA GLN A 26 -59.48 25.41 -117.12
C GLN A 26 -58.42 26.27 -116.43
N LEU A 27 -58.30 27.55 -116.80
CA LEU A 27 -57.44 28.52 -116.12
C LEU A 27 -58.01 28.90 -114.75
N GLN A 28 -59.34 29.00 -114.63
CA GLN A 28 -60.03 29.26 -113.36
C GLN A 28 -59.86 28.09 -112.39
N GLU A 29 -60.08 26.83 -112.82
CA GLU A 29 -59.83 25.63 -112.02
C GLU A 29 -58.35 25.52 -111.60
N ARG A 30 -57.41 25.77 -112.53
CA ARG A 30 -55.97 25.82 -112.19
C ARG A 30 -55.66 26.91 -111.17
N ASN A 31 -56.27 28.08 -111.28
CA ASN A 31 -56.14 29.16 -110.30
C ASN A 31 -56.73 28.75 -108.94
N GLU A 32 -57.90 28.13 -108.88
CA GLU A 32 -58.50 27.63 -107.62
C GLU A 32 -57.62 26.58 -106.93
N VAL A 33 -57.02 25.66 -107.70
CA VAL A 33 -56.02 24.70 -107.19
C VAL A 33 -54.74 25.40 -106.71
N LEU A 34 -54.29 26.45 -107.41
CA LEU A 34 -53.13 27.26 -106.98
C LEU A 34 -53.45 28.09 -105.73
N PHE A 35 -54.64 28.67 -105.60
CA PHE A 35 -55.10 29.38 -104.41
C PHE A 35 -55.22 28.41 -103.22
N SER A 36 -55.80 27.23 -103.40
CA SER A 36 -55.87 26.20 -102.35
C SER A 36 -54.47 25.74 -101.88
N LYS A 37 -53.51 25.63 -102.81
CA LYS A 37 -52.10 25.34 -102.49
C LYS A 37 -51.41 26.50 -101.79
N LEU A 38 -51.64 27.74 -102.24
CA LEU A 38 -51.13 28.96 -101.63
C LEU A 38 -51.66 29.10 -100.20
N GLU A 39 -52.95 28.87 -99.98
CA GLU A 39 -53.60 28.85 -98.67
C GLU A 39 -53.02 27.73 -97.78
N SER A 40 -52.80 26.52 -98.30
CA SER A 40 -52.12 25.44 -97.55
C SER A 40 -50.70 25.84 -97.14
N VAL A 41 -49.95 26.49 -98.02
CA VAL A 41 -48.59 27.00 -97.73
C VAL A 41 -48.64 28.16 -96.74
N GLN A 42 -49.61 29.08 -96.87
CA GLN A 42 -49.80 30.23 -95.99
C GLN A 42 -50.22 29.80 -94.59
N ASN A 43 -51.11 28.81 -94.46
CA ASN A 43 -51.50 28.21 -93.19
C ASN A 43 -50.33 27.48 -92.52
N LYS A 44 -49.53 26.72 -93.28
CA LYS A 44 -48.28 26.12 -92.77
C LYS A 44 -47.28 27.19 -92.34
N LEU A 45 -47.10 28.25 -93.12
CA LEU A 45 -46.20 29.37 -92.82
C LEU A 45 -46.66 30.15 -91.60
N GLY A 46 -47.97 30.31 -91.39
CA GLY A 46 -48.56 30.91 -90.18
C GLY A 46 -48.40 30.04 -88.93
N GLN A 47 -48.35 28.71 -89.08
CA GLN A 47 -48.07 27.77 -87.99
C GLN A 47 -46.58 27.61 -87.68
N GLN A 48 -45.67 27.86 -88.63
CA GLN A 48 -44.21 27.81 -88.43
C GLN A 48 -43.69 28.69 -87.26
N PRO A 49 -44.09 29.97 -87.09
CA PRO A 49 -43.64 30.76 -85.94
C PRO A 49 -44.16 30.18 -84.61
N ALA A 50 -45.39 29.64 -84.59
CA ALA A 50 -45.95 29.02 -83.39
C ALA A 50 -45.22 27.70 -83.03
N SER A 51 -44.88 26.85 -84.00
CA SER A 51 -44.12 25.63 -83.72
C SER A 51 -42.68 25.94 -83.31
N LYS A 52 -42.03 26.93 -83.95
CA LYS A 52 -40.70 27.43 -83.55
C LYS A 52 -40.70 28.02 -82.14
N SER A 53 -41.68 28.84 -81.77
CA SER A 53 -41.76 29.41 -80.42
C SER A 53 -42.00 28.33 -79.36
N ASN A 54 -42.90 27.37 -79.62
CA ASN A 54 -43.14 26.23 -78.73
C ASN A 54 -41.88 25.37 -78.52
N LEU A 55 -41.07 25.14 -79.56
CA LEU A 55 -39.79 24.44 -79.43
C LEU A 55 -38.77 25.27 -78.64
N SER A 56 -38.70 26.59 -78.87
CA SER A 56 -37.83 27.50 -78.12
C SER A 56 -38.17 27.52 -76.62
N VAL A 57 -39.46 27.56 -76.26
CA VAL A 57 -39.91 27.52 -74.86
C VAL A 57 -39.55 26.20 -74.20
N LYS A 58 -39.73 25.06 -74.89
CA LYS A 58 -39.32 23.74 -74.37
C LYS A 58 -37.81 23.62 -74.18
N LEU A 59 -37.00 24.22 -75.07
CA LEU A 59 -35.55 24.25 -74.93
C LEU A 59 -35.15 25.04 -73.68
N VAL A 60 -35.69 26.25 -73.50
CA VAL A 60 -35.45 27.08 -72.30
C VAL A 60 -35.84 26.33 -71.02
N GLN A 61 -37.01 25.67 -70.99
CA GLN A 61 -37.41 24.90 -69.81
C GLN A 61 -36.45 23.72 -69.51
N CYS A 62 -35.95 23.05 -70.55
CA CYS A 62 -34.97 21.97 -70.40
C CYS A 62 -33.61 22.49 -69.89
N GLU A 63 -33.18 23.67 -70.34
CA GLU A 63 -31.99 24.34 -69.83
C GLU A 63 -32.16 24.77 -68.37
N GLU A 64 -33.31 25.35 -68.00
CA GLU A 64 -33.63 25.65 -66.59
C GLU A 64 -33.62 24.41 -65.71
N ASP A 65 -34.22 23.30 -66.15
CA ASP A 65 -34.30 22.08 -65.36
C ASP A 65 -32.93 21.39 -65.25
N LYS A 66 -32.10 21.46 -66.30
CA LYS A 66 -30.69 21.07 -66.25
C LYS A 66 -29.91 21.92 -65.24
N LEU A 67 -30.15 23.23 -65.18
CA LEU A 67 -29.53 24.12 -64.18
C LEU A 67 -30.03 23.81 -62.76
N LYS A 68 -31.31 23.51 -62.56
CA LYS A 68 -31.87 23.06 -61.27
C LYS A 68 -31.20 21.75 -60.82
N ILE A 69 -31.10 20.75 -61.69
CA ILE A 69 -30.42 19.47 -61.39
C ILE A 69 -28.93 19.69 -61.09
N SER A 70 -28.24 20.51 -61.89
CA SER A 70 -26.84 20.84 -61.64
C SER A 70 -26.63 21.57 -60.32
N LYS A 71 -27.57 22.42 -59.90
CA LYS A 71 -27.56 23.07 -58.59
C LYS A 71 -27.74 22.04 -57.48
N TYR A 72 -28.78 21.20 -57.54
CA TYR A 72 -29.02 20.16 -56.52
C TYR A 72 -27.84 19.19 -56.38
N LEU A 73 -27.17 18.84 -57.48
CA LEU A 73 -25.96 18.01 -57.44
C LEU A 73 -24.82 18.70 -56.67
N VAL A 74 -24.62 20.01 -56.89
CA VAL A 74 -23.63 20.80 -56.15
C VAL A 74 -24.01 20.96 -54.68
N ASP A 75 -25.29 21.23 -54.38
CA ASP A 75 -25.79 21.35 -53.00
C ASP A 75 -25.55 20.03 -52.23
N VAL A 76 -25.89 18.87 -52.81
CA VAL A 76 -25.62 17.54 -52.23
C VAL A 76 -24.12 17.27 -52.09
N GLN A 77 -23.29 17.67 -53.05
CA GLN A 77 -21.83 17.53 -52.97
C GLN A 77 -21.25 18.38 -51.83
N ILE A 78 -21.79 19.57 -51.59
CA ILE A 78 -21.41 20.46 -50.48
C ILE A 78 -21.84 19.85 -49.15
N GLU A 79 -23.06 19.30 -49.05
CA GLU A 79 -23.53 18.61 -47.84
C GLU A 79 -22.69 17.37 -47.53
N ALA A 80 -22.40 16.53 -48.53
CA ALA A 80 -21.54 15.36 -48.36
C ALA A 80 -20.12 15.74 -47.92
N ASN A 81 -19.55 16.83 -48.45
CA ASN A 81 -18.26 17.35 -47.99
C ASN A 81 -18.31 17.86 -46.56
N LYS A 82 -19.35 18.62 -46.17
CA LYS A 82 -19.54 19.09 -44.78
C LYS A 82 -19.64 17.93 -43.79
N MET A 83 -20.42 16.90 -44.11
CA MET A 83 -20.53 15.72 -43.24
C MET A 83 -19.18 15.00 -43.12
N ARG A 84 -18.42 14.88 -44.22
CA ARG A 84 -17.07 14.31 -44.20
C ARG A 84 -16.10 15.12 -43.35
N GLU A 85 -16.10 16.44 -43.48
CA GLU A 85 -15.28 17.35 -42.65
C GLU A 85 -15.62 17.23 -41.16
N GLN A 86 -16.90 17.07 -40.81
CA GLN A 86 -17.34 16.80 -39.44
C GLN A 86 -16.80 15.47 -38.92
N TYR A 87 -16.93 14.38 -39.68
CA TYR A 87 -16.38 13.08 -39.28
C TYR A 87 -14.85 13.09 -39.18
N GLU A 88 -14.15 13.77 -40.09
CA GLU A 88 -12.69 13.93 -40.03
C GLU A 88 -12.26 14.71 -38.77
N ALA A 89 -13.02 15.73 -38.35
CA ALA A 89 -12.80 16.47 -37.11
C ALA A 89 -13.09 15.61 -35.86
N GLU A 90 -14.24 14.91 -35.80
CA GLU A 90 -14.58 14.00 -34.69
C GLU A 90 -13.54 12.88 -34.52
N ILE A 91 -13.07 12.29 -35.63
CA ILE A 91 -11.99 11.28 -35.61
C ILE A 91 -10.70 11.86 -35.02
N PHE A 92 -10.36 13.11 -35.34
CA PHE A 92 -9.17 13.78 -34.80
C PHE A 92 -9.31 14.07 -33.30
N GLU A 93 -10.48 14.54 -32.85
CA GLU A 93 -10.76 14.76 -31.42
C GLU A 93 -10.74 13.46 -30.62
N LEU A 94 -11.41 12.41 -31.11
CA LEU A 94 -11.39 11.08 -30.49
C LEU A 94 -9.97 10.50 -30.43
N LYS A 95 -9.17 10.66 -31.49
CA LYS A 95 -7.78 10.19 -31.51
C LYS A 95 -6.91 10.92 -30.47
N ASN A 96 -7.09 12.23 -30.32
CA ASN A 96 -6.38 12.99 -29.28
C ASN A 96 -6.83 12.59 -27.87
N MET A 97 -8.12 12.30 -27.68
CA MET A 97 -8.64 11.78 -26.41
C MET A 97 -8.02 10.41 -26.09
N VAL A 98 -7.99 9.48 -27.04
CA VAL A 98 -7.36 8.16 -26.87
C VAL A 98 -5.88 8.30 -26.51
N LEU A 99 -5.10 9.11 -27.25
CA LEU A 99 -3.69 9.36 -26.94
C LEU A 99 -3.48 9.94 -25.54
N SER A 100 -4.37 10.84 -25.09
CA SER A 100 -4.30 11.37 -23.72
C SER A 100 -4.60 10.30 -22.66
N GLN A 101 -5.56 9.42 -22.94
CA GLN A 101 -5.94 8.32 -22.05
C GLN A 101 -4.83 7.25 -22.00
N GLU A 102 -4.24 6.88 -23.13
CA GLU A 102 -3.06 6.00 -23.21
C GLU A 102 -1.87 6.56 -22.41
N GLY A 103 -1.63 7.88 -22.47
CA GLY A 103 -0.65 8.57 -21.64
C GLY A 103 -0.94 8.43 -20.14
N THR A 104 -2.18 8.67 -19.72
CA THR A 104 -2.57 8.49 -18.30
C THR A 104 -2.51 7.03 -17.85
N ALA A 105 -2.92 6.08 -18.69
CA ALA A 105 -2.85 4.65 -18.40
C ALA A 105 -1.41 4.17 -18.26
N SER A 106 -0.50 4.67 -19.11
CA SER A 106 0.93 4.38 -19.03
C SER A 106 1.54 4.91 -17.73
N SER A 107 1.18 6.14 -17.33
CA SER A 107 1.62 6.73 -16.04
C SER A 107 1.07 5.97 -14.83
N LEU A 108 -0.19 5.52 -14.89
CA LEU A 108 -0.78 4.69 -13.83
C LEU A 108 -0.12 3.30 -13.77
N GLN A 109 0.22 2.71 -14.92
CA GLN A 109 0.94 1.44 -14.97
C GLN A 109 2.32 1.55 -14.30
N THR A 110 3.09 2.61 -14.59
CA THR A 110 4.40 2.82 -13.94
C THR A 110 4.29 3.01 -12.42
N GLU A 111 3.21 3.65 -11.93
CA GLU A 111 2.95 3.77 -10.49
C GLU A 111 2.51 2.45 -9.85
N CYS A 112 1.69 1.65 -10.54
CA CYS A 112 1.32 0.30 -10.10
C CYS A 112 2.55 -0.61 -9.98
N ASP A 113 3.51 -0.52 -10.90
CA ASP A 113 4.73 -1.33 -10.86
C ASP A 113 5.69 -0.83 -9.77
N ARG A 114 5.85 0.49 -9.57
CA ARG A 114 6.59 1.06 -8.42
C ARG A 114 6.01 0.60 -7.09
N LEU A 115 4.69 0.68 -6.91
CA LEU A 115 4.02 0.23 -5.69
C LEU A 115 4.16 -1.28 -5.46
N ARG A 116 4.18 -2.10 -6.53
CA ARG A 116 4.44 -3.54 -6.45
C ARG A 116 5.85 -3.83 -5.95
N GLU A 117 6.86 -3.09 -6.44
CA GLU A 117 8.24 -3.19 -5.96
C GLU A 117 8.36 -2.78 -4.49
N GLU A 118 7.69 -1.69 -4.07
CA GLU A 118 7.68 -1.24 -2.67
C GLU A 118 7.02 -2.26 -1.72
N VAL A 119 5.90 -2.87 -2.13
CA VAL A 119 5.25 -3.97 -1.39
C VAL A 119 6.17 -5.19 -1.31
N SER A 120 6.80 -5.60 -2.41
CA SER A 120 7.76 -6.71 -2.43
C SER A 120 8.93 -6.45 -1.47
N ALA A 121 9.51 -5.25 -1.51
CA ALA A 121 10.59 -4.85 -0.61
C ALA A 121 10.13 -4.76 0.86
N ALA A 122 8.89 -4.35 1.13
CA ALA A 122 8.32 -4.34 2.47
C ALA A 122 8.13 -5.76 3.03
N SER A 123 7.56 -6.67 2.24
CA SER A 123 7.41 -8.09 2.59
C SER A 123 8.78 -8.74 2.88
N ALA A 124 9.79 -8.49 2.05
CA ALA A 124 11.14 -9.01 2.27
C ALA A 124 11.77 -8.50 3.58
N ARG A 125 11.54 -7.22 3.96
CA ARG A 125 11.96 -6.70 5.27
C ARG A 125 11.21 -7.36 6.43
N LEU A 126 9.90 -7.57 6.27
CA LEU A 126 9.06 -8.20 7.28
C LEU A 126 9.49 -9.65 7.54
N GLU A 127 9.75 -10.46 6.50
CA GLU A 127 10.27 -11.82 6.68
C GLU A 127 11.63 -11.86 7.41
N VAL A 128 12.48 -10.84 7.24
CA VAL A 128 13.76 -10.75 7.97
C VAL A 128 13.53 -10.45 9.45
N ILE A 129 12.57 -9.57 9.78
CA ILE A 129 12.18 -9.29 11.16
C ILE A 129 11.58 -10.55 11.80
N GLU A 130 10.62 -11.22 11.14
CA GLU A 130 10.03 -12.48 11.62
C GLU A 130 11.06 -13.59 11.84
N ARG A 131 12.14 -13.63 11.04
CA ARG A 131 13.29 -14.53 11.28
C ARG A 131 13.98 -14.15 12.59
N SER A 132 14.36 -12.89 12.76
CA SER A 132 15.03 -12.43 13.99
C SER A 132 14.17 -12.57 15.26
N GLU A 133 12.84 -12.43 15.17
CA GLU A 133 11.92 -12.66 16.29
C GLU A 133 11.85 -14.14 16.69
N ARG A 134 11.85 -15.06 15.70
CA ARG A 134 11.94 -16.50 15.97
C ARG A 134 13.27 -16.88 16.60
N ASP A 135 14.38 -16.39 16.05
CA ASP A 135 15.73 -16.64 16.59
C ASP A 135 15.83 -16.15 18.06
N LEU A 136 15.32 -14.94 18.35
CA LEU A 136 15.29 -14.38 19.70
C LEU A 136 14.35 -15.15 20.66
N ALA A 137 13.23 -15.68 20.16
CA ALA A 137 12.33 -16.51 20.96
C ALA A 137 12.98 -17.86 21.32
N GLU A 138 13.75 -18.46 20.41
CA GLU A 138 14.55 -19.65 20.66
C GLU A 138 15.66 -19.38 21.70
N GLU A 139 16.40 -18.26 21.56
CA GLU A 139 17.38 -17.83 22.56
C GLU A 139 16.75 -17.62 23.96
N TYR A 140 15.59 -16.98 24.03
CA TYR A 140 14.87 -16.77 25.28
C TYR A 140 14.37 -18.09 25.89
N ALA A 141 13.94 -19.06 25.08
CA ALA A 141 13.53 -20.38 25.56
C ALA A 141 14.73 -21.16 26.16
N VAL A 142 15.89 -21.14 25.50
CA VAL A 142 17.15 -21.71 26.03
C VAL A 142 17.56 -21.02 27.32
N LEU A 143 17.53 -19.69 27.35
CA LEU A 143 17.89 -18.89 28.53
C LEU A 143 16.95 -19.19 29.72
N LYS A 144 15.64 -19.29 29.48
CA LYS A 144 14.66 -19.68 30.50
C LYS A 144 14.92 -21.09 31.05
N SER A 145 15.28 -22.05 30.19
CA SER A 145 15.67 -23.40 30.61
C SER A 145 16.90 -23.37 31.53
N ASN A 146 17.92 -22.59 31.18
CA ASN A 146 19.12 -22.39 31.99
C ASN A 146 18.82 -21.71 33.34
N PHE A 147 17.91 -20.74 33.39
CA PHE A 147 17.48 -20.14 34.66
C PHE A 147 16.73 -21.13 35.55
N LEU A 148 15.89 -22.00 34.98
CA LEU A 148 15.15 -23.01 35.74
C LEU A 148 16.09 -24.10 36.29
N SER A 149 17.07 -24.54 35.50
CA SER A 149 18.06 -25.51 35.98
C SER A 149 18.95 -24.94 37.09
N LEU A 150 19.38 -23.68 36.97
CA LEU A 150 20.14 -22.96 38.01
C LEU A 150 19.30 -22.69 39.27
N SER A 151 18.01 -22.39 39.12
CA SER A 151 17.11 -22.22 40.27
C SER A 151 16.97 -23.54 41.03
N SER A 152 16.82 -24.65 40.32
CA SER A 152 16.72 -25.98 40.94
C SER A 152 18.03 -26.44 41.59
N THR A 153 19.21 -26.08 41.06
CA THR A 153 20.48 -26.36 41.76
C THR A 153 20.62 -25.49 43.01
N TYR A 154 20.26 -24.21 42.94
CA TYR A 154 20.25 -23.31 44.09
C TYR A 154 19.30 -23.77 45.20
N GLU A 155 18.10 -24.24 44.86
CA GLU A 155 17.15 -24.82 45.82
C GLU A 155 17.73 -26.07 46.51
N ARG A 156 18.44 -26.94 45.77
CA ARG A 156 19.10 -28.13 46.35
C ARG A 156 20.26 -27.79 47.28
N GLU A 157 21.08 -26.81 46.92
CA GLU A 157 22.14 -26.29 47.81
C GLU A 157 21.56 -25.62 49.06
N ARG A 158 20.41 -24.94 48.90
CA ARG A 158 19.66 -24.36 50.02
C ARG A 158 19.13 -25.43 50.97
N THR A 159 18.43 -26.46 50.47
CA THR A 159 17.90 -27.54 51.33
C THR A 159 19.04 -28.28 52.02
N HIS A 160 20.15 -28.54 51.31
CA HIS A 160 21.33 -29.16 51.91
C HIS A 160 21.96 -28.28 53.02
N SER A 161 22.00 -26.97 52.83
CA SER A 161 22.46 -26.03 53.85
C SER A 161 21.52 -25.98 55.07
N GLU A 162 20.20 -26.07 54.85
CA GLU A 162 19.20 -26.14 55.91
C GLU A 162 19.30 -27.47 56.69
N GLU A 163 19.47 -28.61 56.01
CA GLU A 163 19.75 -29.92 56.59
C GLU A 163 21.02 -29.91 57.46
N LEU A 164 22.15 -29.44 56.91
CA LEU A 164 23.41 -29.33 57.66
C LEU A 164 23.27 -28.42 58.89
N SER A 165 22.49 -27.34 58.78
CA SER A 165 22.22 -26.46 59.94
C SER A 165 21.39 -27.17 61.02
N ALA A 166 20.45 -28.04 60.64
CA ALA A 166 19.66 -28.85 61.57
C ALA A 166 20.50 -29.96 62.22
N GLU A 167 21.39 -30.61 61.46
CA GLU A 167 22.36 -31.57 62.01
C GLU A 167 23.30 -30.93 63.03
N LEU A 168 23.82 -29.73 62.73
CA LEU A 168 24.65 -28.97 63.67
C LEU A 168 23.89 -28.56 64.94
N LEU A 169 22.61 -28.23 64.84
CA LEU A 169 21.74 -27.97 66.01
C LEU A 169 21.48 -29.25 66.82
N ALA A 170 21.23 -30.39 66.16
CA ALA A 170 21.08 -31.68 66.84
C ALA A 170 22.39 -32.13 67.53
N LEU A 171 23.54 -31.89 66.90
CA LEU A 171 24.87 -32.11 67.50
C LEU A 171 25.11 -31.17 68.69
N ALA A 172 24.70 -29.90 68.62
CA ALA A 172 24.75 -28.99 69.75
C ALA A 172 23.84 -29.46 70.90
N HIS A 173 22.60 -29.88 70.62
CA HIS A 173 21.68 -30.41 71.63
C HIS A 173 22.16 -31.73 72.26
N THR A 174 22.76 -32.64 71.48
CA THR A 174 23.35 -33.87 72.03
C THR A 174 24.61 -33.58 72.83
N HIS A 175 25.43 -32.61 72.43
CA HIS A 175 26.54 -32.12 73.24
C HIS A 175 26.05 -31.48 74.55
N ASP A 176 24.98 -30.68 74.53
CA ASP A 176 24.41 -30.05 75.71
C ASP A 176 23.74 -31.07 76.65
N THR A 177 23.08 -32.11 76.14
CA THR A 177 22.56 -33.21 76.98
C THR A 177 23.69 -34.06 77.55
N LEU A 178 24.75 -34.34 76.78
CA LEU A 178 25.96 -35.00 77.30
C LEU A 178 26.70 -34.12 78.31
N LEU A 179 26.68 -32.79 78.19
CA LEU A 179 27.16 -31.89 79.23
C LEU A 179 26.27 -31.93 80.47
N GLN A 180 24.95 -31.98 80.33
CA GLN A 180 24.04 -32.14 81.47
C GLN A 180 24.21 -33.51 82.16
N GLU A 181 24.42 -34.59 81.41
CA GLU A 181 24.74 -35.90 81.97
C GLU A 181 26.14 -35.93 82.57
N ARG A 182 27.12 -35.26 81.95
CA ARG A 182 28.43 -35.04 82.55
C ARG A 182 28.33 -34.20 83.82
N GLU A 183 27.40 -33.25 83.92
CA GLU A 183 27.14 -32.48 85.13
C GLU A 183 26.35 -33.27 86.18
N ARG A 184 25.44 -34.17 85.79
CA ARG A 184 24.73 -35.08 86.71
C ARG A 184 25.69 -36.12 87.28
N THR A 185 26.45 -36.78 86.41
CA THR A 185 27.55 -37.66 86.82
C THR A 185 28.65 -36.88 87.51
N HIS A 186 28.91 -35.60 87.22
CA HIS A 186 29.80 -34.76 88.02
C HIS A 186 29.18 -34.34 89.35
N ARG A 187 27.87 -34.17 89.50
CA ARG A 187 27.23 -34.00 90.82
C ARG A 187 27.36 -35.27 91.63
N HIS A 188 27.10 -36.43 91.04
CA HIS A 188 27.31 -37.73 91.70
C HIS A 188 28.79 -38.02 91.97
N THR A 189 29.72 -37.65 91.07
CA THR A 189 31.16 -37.72 91.37
C THR A 189 31.63 -36.58 92.25
N LEU A 190 30.93 -35.46 92.42
CA LEU A 190 31.14 -34.46 93.48
C LEU A 190 30.50 -34.87 94.81
N GLU A 191 29.67 -35.90 94.82
CA GLU A 191 29.19 -36.60 96.01
C GLU A 191 30.21 -37.67 96.41
N VAL A 192 30.67 -38.48 95.45
CA VAL A 192 31.81 -39.40 95.59
C VAL A 192 33.12 -38.63 95.80
N GLU A 193 33.26 -37.39 95.34
CA GLU A 193 34.33 -36.41 95.61
C GLU A 193 33.94 -35.43 96.71
N ARG A 194 32.77 -35.54 97.35
CA ARG A 194 32.63 -35.08 98.74
C ARG A 194 33.34 -36.07 99.65
N VAL A 195 33.22 -37.36 99.31
CA VAL A 195 33.94 -38.47 99.92
C VAL A 195 35.42 -38.55 99.47
N ARG A 196 35.75 -38.11 98.24
CA ARG A 196 37.10 -38.20 97.60
C ARG A 196 37.80 -36.85 97.38
N ALA A 197 37.18 -35.68 97.55
CA ALA A 197 37.86 -34.38 97.69
C ALA A 197 37.98 -33.92 99.16
N LEU A 198 37.73 -34.84 100.10
CA LEU A 198 38.67 -35.02 101.22
C LEU A 198 40.09 -35.42 100.74
N LEU A 199 40.26 -35.85 99.47
CA LEU A 199 41.48 -36.47 98.93
C LEU A 199 41.88 -36.02 97.50
N SER A 200 41.66 -34.77 97.08
CA SER A 200 42.62 -33.94 96.27
C SER A 200 42.00 -32.75 95.49
N ARG A 201 42.87 -31.79 95.15
CA ARG A 201 42.64 -30.46 94.53
C ARG A 201 43.06 -30.42 93.04
N THR A 202 42.77 -29.30 92.37
CA THR A 202 43.42 -28.75 91.11
C THR A 202 43.17 -29.51 89.78
N SER A 203 42.98 -28.92 88.59
CA SER A 203 42.98 -27.51 88.09
C SER A 203 42.28 -27.33 86.70
N GLN A 204 42.11 -26.06 86.28
CA GLN A 204 41.56 -25.45 85.02
C GLN A 204 42.05 -26.05 83.66
N SER A 205 41.56 -25.77 82.42
CA SER A 205 41.17 -24.48 81.76
C SER A 205 40.74 -24.64 80.25
N ARG A 206 39.82 -23.79 79.70
CA ARG A 206 39.80 -23.08 78.35
C ARG A 206 40.00 -23.86 76.98
N VAL A 207 39.67 -23.41 75.73
CA VAL A 207 38.89 -22.29 75.10
C VAL A 207 38.54 -22.50 73.58
N ARG A 208 37.39 -21.95 73.12
CA ARG A 208 36.92 -21.35 71.80
C ARG A 208 37.79 -21.36 70.49
N VAL A 209 37.16 -21.36 69.28
CA VAL A 209 37.34 -20.39 68.13
C VAL A 209 36.47 -20.70 66.86
N ARG A 210 36.20 -19.68 66.01
CA ARG A 210 35.45 -19.62 64.71
C ARG A 210 36.27 -20.06 63.45
N PRO A 211 35.68 -20.14 62.24
CA PRO A 211 35.91 -19.07 61.23
C PRO A 211 34.72 -18.72 60.29
N ASP A 212 34.74 -17.49 59.75
CA ASP A 212 33.96 -17.04 58.57
C ASP A 212 34.83 -17.14 57.29
N VAL A 213 34.20 -17.11 56.09
CA VAL A 213 34.61 -16.38 54.85
C VAL A 213 33.96 -17.01 53.59
N CYS A 214 33.02 -16.30 52.94
CA CYS A 214 32.80 -16.28 51.48
C CYS A 214 31.75 -15.21 51.10
N MET A 215 32.16 -14.04 50.57
CA MET A 215 31.21 -12.96 50.16
C MET A 215 31.66 -12.12 48.95
N CYS A 216 32.79 -12.44 48.29
CA CYS A 216 33.41 -11.53 47.31
C CYS A 216 33.21 -11.87 45.82
N VAL A 217 32.56 -12.99 45.48
CA VAL A 217 32.47 -13.45 44.07
C VAL A 217 31.19 -12.98 43.35
N LEU A 218 30.08 -12.78 44.08
CA LEU A 218 28.77 -12.48 43.48
C LEU A 218 28.57 -11.01 43.08
N SER A 219 29.27 -10.07 43.72
CA SER A 219 29.12 -8.62 43.46
C SER A 219 29.73 -8.17 42.13
N PHE A 220 30.77 -8.85 41.64
CA PHE A 220 31.48 -8.45 40.42
C PHE A 220 30.67 -8.78 39.16
N SER A 221 30.16 -10.01 39.03
CA SER A 221 29.43 -10.46 37.84
C SER A 221 28.14 -9.66 37.56
N HIS A 222 27.40 -9.30 38.60
CA HIS A 222 26.17 -8.50 38.45
C HIS A 222 26.47 -7.08 37.93
N SER A 223 27.58 -6.47 38.35
CA SER A 223 27.99 -5.14 37.87
C SER A 223 28.31 -5.14 36.37
N VAL A 224 28.95 -6.19 35.86
CA VAL A 224 29.33 -6.32 34.44
C VAL A 224 28.11 -6.50 33.54
N ALA A 225 27.07 -7.21 34.02
CA ALA A 225 25.82 -7.38 33.29
C ALA A 225 25.09 -6.04 33.08
N MET A 226 24.87 -5.26 34.14
CA MET A 226 24.23 -3.93 34.03
C MET A 226 25.00 -2.97 33.12
N TRP A 227 26.34 -2.98 33.14
CA TRP A 227 27.13 -2.13 32.25
C TRP A 227 26.99 -2.49 30.76
N ARG A 228 26.81 -3.78 30.44
CA ARG A 228 26.55 -4.23 29.06
C ARG A 228 25.18 -3.76 28.57
N GLU A 229 24.13 -4.03 29.35
CA GLU A 229 22.76 -3.63 29.05
C GLU A 229 22.64 -2.10 28.91
N GLN A 230 23.31 -1.32 29.77
CA GLN A 230 23.33 0.14 29.66
C GLN A 230 24.02 0.62 28.38
N LEU A 231 25.03 -0.09 27.87
CA LEU A 231 25.72 0.24 26.62
C LEU A 231 24.89 -0.14 25.37
N GLU A 232 24.06 -1.18 25.48
CA GLU A 232 23.13 -1.61 24.43
C GLU A 232 21.94 -0.64 24.33
N ASN A 233 21.32 -0.29 25.46
CA ASN A 233 20.29 0.74 25.52
C ASN A 233 20.79 2.10 25.00
N LYS A 234 22.03 2.50 25.31
CA LYS A 234 22.64 3.72 24.75
C LYS A 234 22.78 3.67 23.22
N ARG A 235 23.10 2.50 22.64
CA ARG A 235 23.17 2.31 21.18
C ARG A 235 21.78 2.37 20.53
N ALA A 236 20.78 1.72 21.12
CA ALA A 236 19.39 1.76 20.63
C ALA A 236 18.77 3.18 20.67
N ILE A 237 19.06 3.97 21.71
CA ILE A 237 18.65 5.37 21.80
C ILE A 237 19.36 6.23 20.73
N GLN A 238 20.60 5.91 20.38
CA GLN A 238 21.33 6.61 19.32
C GLN A 238 20.84 6.25 17.92
N SER A 239 20.51 4.99 17.63
CA SER A 239 19.96 4.58 16.33
C SER A 239 18.58 5.18 16.09
N THR A 240 17.65 5.07 17.05
CA THR A 240 16.31 5.68 16.97
C THR A 240 16.38 7.21 16.83
N ARG A 241 17.29 7.88 17.56
CA ARG A 241 17.53 9.33 17.38
C ARG A 241 18.07 9.67 16.00
N HIS A 242 18.93 8.83 15.42
CA HIS A 242 19.44 9.04 14.07
C HIS A 242 18.35 8.84 13.02
N GLU A 243 17.53 7.80 13.15
CA GLU A 243 16.40 7.52 12.27
C GLU A 243 15.34 8.64 12.32
N LEU A 244 14.94 9.09 13.51
CA LEU A 244 14.06 10.26 13.66
C LEU A 244 14.67 11.52 13.03
N SER A 245 15.99 11.70 13.13
CA SER A 245 16.68 12.81 12.46
C SER A 245 16.61 12.67 10.93
N GLN A 246 16.78 11.47 10.37
CA GLN A 246 16.65 11.22 8.93
C GLN A 246 15.21 11.46 8.45
N GLN A 247 14.20 10.93 9.16
CA GLN A 247 12.78 11.17 8.86
C GLN A 247 12.40 12.65 8.95
N SER A 248 12.95 13.39 9.91
CA SER A 248 12.74 14.85 9.99
C SER A 248 13.36 15.59 8.79
N ALA A 249 14.51 15.13 8.29
CA ALA A 249 15.15 15.73 7.12
C ALA A 249 14.39 15.45 5.82
N THR A 250 13.91 14.21 5.62
CA THR A 250 13.08 13.88 4.45
C THR A 250 11.73 14.61 4.45
N LEU A 251 11.12 14.79 5.62
CA LEU A 251 9.90 15.60 5.79
C LEU A 251 10.15 17.09 5.45
N ILE A 252 11.29 17.65 5.84
CA ILE A 252 11.64 19.03 5.47
C ILE A 252 11.84 19.17 3.96
N ILE A 253 12.48 18.19 3.31
CA ILE A 253 12.68 18.17 1.86
C ILE A 253 11.34 18.07 1.12
N SER A 254 10.45 17.16 1.51
CA SER A 254 9.13 17.02 0.87
C SER A 254 8.23 18.23 1.14
N GLN A 255 8.29 18.84 2.34
CA GLN A 255 7.58 20.09 2.63
C GLN A 255 8.14 21.26 1.80
N HIS A 256 9.44 21.28 1.50
CA HIS A 256 10.04 22.27 0.59
C HIS A 256 9.56 22.08 -0.85
N GLN A 257 9.58 20.84 -1.37
CA GLN A 257 9.06 20.50 -2.70
C GLN A 257 7.58 20.87 -2.85
N LEU A 258 6.76 20.62 -1.83
CA LEU A 258 5.36 21.04 -1.83
C LEU A 258 5.23 22.57 -1.92
N LYS A 259 6.03 23.33 -1.17
CA LYS A 259 6.06 24.79 -1.24
C LYS A 259 6.48 25.28 -2.64
N GLU A 260 7.50 24.68 -3.24
CA GLU A 260 7.93 24.99 -4.61
C GLU A 260 6.82 24.71 -5.63
N ALA A 261 6.19 23.53 -5.58
CA ALA A 261 5.07 23.19 -6.44
C ALA A 261 3.89 24.18 -6.29
N THR A 262 3.55 24.60 -5.06
CA THR A 262 2.50 25.62 -4.85
C THR A 262 2.90 27.01 -5.38
N ALA A 263 4.19 27.35 -5.37
CA ALA A 263 4.71 28.57 -5.97
C ALA A 263 4.66 28.51 -7.51
N GLU A 264 4.99 27.36 -8.13
CA GLU A 264 4.84 27.16 -9.57
C GLU A 264 3.38 27.20 -10.03
N VAL A 265 2.46 26.56 -9.30
CA VAL A 265 1.02 26.68 -9.57
C VAL A 265 0.58 28.15 -9.52
N SER A 266 1.08 28.92 -8.54
CA SER A 266 0.79 30.35 -8.41
C SER A 266 1.38 31.19 -9.56
N LYS A 267 2.61 30.88 -10.01
CA LYS A 267 3.26 31.50 -11.18
C LYS A 267 2.47 31.21 -12.47
N LEU A 268 2.13 29.96 -12.74
CA LEU A 268 1.35 29.54 -13.90
C LEU A 268 -0.05 30.19 -13.91
N GLN A 269 -0.71 30.25 -12.74
CA GLN A 269 -2.01 30.92 -12.62
C GLN A 269 -1.91 32.43 -12.92
N ASN A 270 -0.79 33.08 -12.57
CA ASN A 270 -0.56 34.48 -12.90
C ASN A 270 -0.20 34.69 -14.37
N HIS A 271 0.60 33.79 -14.97
CA HIS A 271 0.88 33.81 -16.41
C HIS A 271 -0.40 33.64 -17.23
N LEU A 272 -1.29 32.73 -16.85
CA LEU A 272 -2.60 32.54 -17.49
C LEU A 272 -3.50 33.78 -17.35
N LYS A 273 -3.45 34.50 -16.21
CA LYS A 273 -4.16 35.79 -16.06
C LYS A 273 -3.58 36.85 -17.01
N GLU A 274 -2.27 36.92 -17.17
CA GLU A 274 -1.60 37.90 -18.03
C GLU A 274 -1.87 37.62 -19.51
N LEU A 275 -1.73 36.37 -19.94
CA LEU A 275 -2.06 35.96 -21.31
C LEU A 275 -3.54 36.24 -21.64
N ASN A 276 -4.46 36.01 -20.70
CA ASN A 276 -5.86 36.39 -20.86
C ASN A 276 -6.09 37.92 -20.94
N ARG A 277 -5.30 38.73 -20.23
CA ARG A 277 -5.33 40.20 -20.36
C ARG A 277 -4.84 40.62 -21.75
N GLU A 278 -3.75 40.02 -22.22
CA GLU A 278 -3.22 40.26 -23.57
C GLU A 278 -4.22 39.90 -24.66
N TYR A 279 -4.81 38.69 -24.63
CA TYR A 279 -5.82 38.29 -25.61
C TYR A 279 -7.00 39.27 -25.63
N ARG A 280 -7.52 39.67 -24.46
CA ARG A 280 -8.59 40.68 -24.36
C ARG A 280 -8.16 42.03 -24.92
N ALA A 281 -6.91 42.46 -24.69
CA ALA A 281 -6.37 43.72 -25.20
C ALA A 281 -6.06 43.69 -26.70
N ARG A 282 -5.79 42.51 -27.29
CA ARG A 282 -5.68 42.32 -28.75
C ARG A 282 -7.06 42.32 -29.39
N LEU A 283 -8.01 41.55 -28.86
CA LEU A 283 -9.41 41.51 -29.29
C LEU A 283 -10.07 42.91 -29.25
N ALA A 284 -9.86 43.67 -28.18
CA ALA A 284 -10.39 45.03 -28.07
C ALA A 284 -9.82 45.97 -29.14
N ARG A 285 -8.54 45.82 -29.52
CA ARG A 285 -7.93 46.57 -30.62
C ARG A 285 -8.46 46.15 -31.98
N TYR A 286 -8.57 44.85 -32.27
CA TYR A 286 -9.16 44.38 -33.52
C TYR A 286 -10.58 44.91 -33.73
N ILE A 287 -11.42 44.87 -32.69
CA ILE A 287 -12.79 45.44 -32.75
C ILE A 287 -12.76 46.96 -33.00
N GLN A 288 -11.81 47.68 -32.40
CA GLN A 288 -11.64 49.13 -32.64
C GLN A 288 -11.15 49.42 -34.07
N ASP A 289 -10.17 48.67 -34.58
CA ASP A 289 -9.59 48.84 -35.92
C ASP A 289 -10.61 48.49 -37.02
N GLU A 290 -11.42 47.43 -36.84
CA GLU A 290 -12.55 47.11 -37.71
C GLU A 290 -13.65 48.19 -37.66
N CYS A 291 -13.98 48.71 -36.48
CA CYS A 291 -14.93 49.81 -36.36
C CYS A 291 -14.43 51.11 -37.03
N VAL A 292 -13.12 51.40 -36.97
CA VAL A 292 -12.52 52.59 -37.59
C VAL A 292 -12.43 52.46 -39.12
N THR A 293 -12.10 51.27 -39.63
CA THR A 293 -12.01 51.01 -41.08
C THR A 293 -13.37 50.97 -41.78
N VAL A 294 -14.42 50.51 -41.09
CA VAL A 294 -15.81 50.60 -41.59
C VAL A 294 -16.39 52.01 -41.42
N ALA A 295 -15.95 52.79 -40.43
CA ALA A 295 -16.39 54.16 -40.18
C ALA A 295 -15.57 55.21 -40.97
N GLY A 296 -15.66 55.16 -42.30
CA GLY A 296 -15.27 56.30 -43.15
C GLY A 296 -16.21 57.49 -42.94
N ASP A 297 -15.86 58.37 -41.98
CA ASP A 297 -16.41 59.70 -41.65
C ASP A 297 -17.94 59.92 -41.82
N GLY A 298 -18.73 58.87 -41.56
CA GLY A 298 -20.16 58.84 -41.86
C GLY A 298 -21.04 58.54 -40.63
N ASP A 299 -22.15 59.27 -40.52
CA ASP A 299 -23.19 59.14 -39.49
C ASP A 299 -23.70 57.69 -39.29
N LEU A 300 -23.78 56.90 -40.37
CA LEU A 300 -24.13 55.48 -40.32
C LEU A 300 -23.08 54.62 -39.57
N GLY A 301 -21.79 54.92 -39.73
CA GLY A 301 -20.71 54.22 -39.03
C GLY A 301 -20.71 54.51 -37.54
N GLN A 302 -20.97 55.76 -37.15
CA GLN A 302 -21.14 56.13 -35.74
C GLN A 302 -22.36 55.47 -35.10
N LYS A 303 -23.49 55.37 -35.83
CA LYS A 303 -24.69 54.66 -35.36
C LYS A 303 -24.46 53.15 -35.19
N LEU A 304 -23.80 52.50 -36.14
CA LEU A 304 -23.45 51.08 -36.03
C LEU A 304 -22.49 50.84 -34.86
N LYS A 305 -21.46 51.69 -34.71
CA LYS A 305 -20.52 51.63 -33.59
C LYS A 305 -21.23 51.77 -32.24
N GLY A 306 -22.11 52.77 -32.09
CA GLY A 306 -22.91 52.94 -30.86
C GLY A 306 -23.82 51.75 -30.56
N PHE A 307 -24.40 51.11 -31.57
CA PHE A 307 -25.19 49.89 -31.41
C PHE A 307 -24.34 48.69 -30.95
N VAL A 308 -23.17 48.47 -31.57
CA VAL A 308 -22.22 47.42 -31.17
C VAL A 308 -21.68 47.68 -29.77
N GLU A 309 -21.37 48.91 -29.41
CA GLU A 309 -20.92 49.31 -28.07
C GLU A 309 -22.02 49.09 -27.01
N SER A 310 -23.28 49.44 -27.30
CA SER A 310 -24.44 49.14 -26.43
C SER A 310 -24.60 47.64 -26.23
N MET A 311 -24.60 46.86 -27.32
CA MET A 311 -24.72 45.41 -27.27
C MET A 311 -23.58 44.78 -26.46
N LEU A 312 -22.33 45.23 -26.65
CA LEU A 312 -21.19 44.73 -25.87
C LEU A 312 -21.34 45.05 -24.38
N GLU A 313 -21.86 46.23 -24.02
CA GLU A 313 -22.03 46.63 -22.63
C GLU A 313 -23.25 45.96 -21.97
N GLU A 314 -24.33 45.71 -22.71
CA GLU A 314 -25.44 44.83 -22.29
C GLU A 314 -24.95 43.40 -22.03
N VAL A 315 -24.13 42.85 -22.93
CA VAL A 315 -23.51 41.52 -22.74
C VAL A 315 -22.59 41.52 -21.52
N LYS A 316 -21.68 42.49 -21.36
CA LYS A 316 -20.79 42.60 -20.18
C LYS A 316 -21.59 42.76 -18.88
N THR A 317 -22.64 43.59 -18.86
CA THR A 317 -23.45 43.82 -17.65
C THR A 317 -24.31 42.60 -17.32
N SER A 318 -24.83 41.89 -18.32
CA SER A 318 -25.48 40.58 -18.16
C SER A 318 -24.52 39.54 -17.55
N TYR A 319 -23.31 39.37 -18.10
CA TYR A 319 -22.30 38.47 -17.53
C TYR A 319 -21.87 38.88 -16.11
N ARG A 320 -21.64 40.18 -15.85
CA ARG A 320 -21.35 40.69 -14.49
C ARG A 320 -22.50 40.46 -13.51
N SER A 321 -23.75 40.54 -13.97
CA SER A 321 -24.94 40.22 -13.16
C SER A 321 -24.98 38.73 -12.84
N ARG A 322 -24.79 37.87 -13.86
CA ARG A 322 -24.72 36.40 -13.73
C ARG A 322 -23.58 35.97 -12.80
N GLU A 323 -22.40 36.55 -12.92
CA GLU A 323 -21.24 36.30 -12.04
C GLU A 323 -21.52 36.71 -10.59
N LYS A 324 -22.15 37.87 -10.37
CA LYS A 324 -22.61 38.30 -9.03
C LYS A 324 -23.65 37.35 -8.45
N GLN A 325 -24.60 36.87 -9.26
CA GLN A 325 -25.60 35.87 -8.85
C GLN A 325 -24.94 34.55 -8.45
N LEU A 326 -24.04 34.00 -9.28
CA LEU A 326 -23.30 32.77 -9.01
C LEU A 326 -22.44 32.92 -7.75
N THR A 327 -21.72 34.04 -7.61
CA THR A 327 -20.92 34.34 -6.41
C THR A 327 -21.79 34.44 -5.16
N LYS A 328 -22.98 35.04 -5.25
CA LYS A 328 -23.95 35.10 -4.14
C LYS A 328 -24.47 33.69 -3.80
N ALA A 329 -24.79 32.87 -4.80
CA ALA A 329 -25.24 31.50 -4.63
C ALA A 329 -24.18 30.62 -3.95
N ILE A 330 -22.92 30.67 -4.42
CA ILE A 330 -21.78 29.98 -3.81
C ILE A 330 -21.58 30.41 -2.35
N ARG A 331 -21.69 31.71 -2.04
CA ARG A 331 -21.63 32.22 -0.66
C ARG A 331 -22.78 31.70 0.21
N SER A 332 -24.01 31.64 -0.30
CA SER A 332 -25.14 31.06 0.43
C SER A 332 -25.00 29.55 0.63
N TYR A 333 -24.55 28.79 -0.37
CA TYR A 333 -24.30 27.35 -0.22
C TYR A 333 -23.18 27.10 0.79
N ARG A 334 -22.06 27.83 0.73
CA ARG A 334 -20.98 27.70 1.72
C ARG A 334 -21.46 28.01 3.14
N LYS A 335 -22.28 29.06 3.32
CA LYS A 335 -22.89 29.40 4.62
C LYS A 335 -23.87 28.31 5.09
N HIS A 336 -24.65 27.72 4.18
CA HIS A 336 -25.60 26.66 4.50
C HIS A 336 -24.88 25.35 4.89
N ILE A 337 -23.86 24.95 4.12
CA ILE A 337 -22.99 23.79 4.43
C ILE A 337 -22.29 23.98 5.79
N GLN A 338 -21.78 25.18 6.07
CA GLN A 338 -21.17 25.49 7.37
C GLN A 338 -22.21 25.43 8.51
N GLY A 339 -23.43 25.92 8.29
CA GLY A 339 -24.54 25.79 9.23
C GLY A 339 -24.91 24.33 9.50
N LEU A 340 -25.09 23.53 8.46
CA LEU A 340 -25.37 22.09 8.55
C LEU A 340 -24.25 21.33 9.27
N SER A 341 -22.99 21.63 8.96
CA SER A 341 -21.83 21.05 9.62
C SER A 341 -21.81 21.37 11.12
N ASN A 342 -22.13 22.61 11.51
CA ASN A 342 -22.21 23.00 12.92
C ASN A 342 -23.37 22.28 13.64
N THR A 343 -24.57 22.21 13.03
CA THR A 343 -25.70 21.48 13.64
C THR A 343 -25.44 19.98 13.74
N TYR A 344 -24.75 19.41 12.76
CA TYR A 344 -24.33 18.02 12.77
C TYR A 344 -23.29 17.75 13.88
N GLN A 345 -22.30 18.63 14.04
CA GLN A 345 -21.35 18.56 15.16
C GLN A 345 -22.03 18.66 16.53
N GLN A 346 -23.02 19.55 16.67
CA GLN A 346 -23.82 19.67 17.91
C GLN A 346 -24.63 18.40 18.18
N LEU A 347 -25.24 17.81 17.16
CA LEU A 347 -25.98 16.55 17.28
C LEU A 347 -25.06 15.38 17.69
N LEU A 348 -23.86 15.28 17.11
CA LEU A 348 -22.86 14.28 17.52
C LEU A 348 -22.42 14.45 18.98
N VAL A 349 -22.22 15.69 19.45
CA VAL A 349 -21.88 15.95 20.86
C VAL A 349 -23.03 15.55 21.79
N ALA A 350 -24.28 15.83 21.42
CA ALA A 350 -25.44 15.36 22.17
C ALA A 350 -25.56 13.82 22.18
N TYR A 351 -25.27 13.18 21.03
CA TYR A 351 -25.26 11.72 20.90
C TYR A 351 -24.18 11.06 21.76
N ARG A 352 -22.94 11.59 21.76
CA ARG A 352 -21.87 11.14 22.68
C ARG A 352 -22.33 11.19 24.13
N LEU A 353 -22.85 12.34 24.56
CA LEU A 353 -23.30 12.54 25.94
C LEU A 353 -24.42 11.57 26.32
N GLN A 354 -25.34 11.27 25.40
CA GLN A 354 -26.39 10.27 25.61
C GLN A 354 -25.81 8.85 25.73
N CYS A 355 -24.86 8.46 24.88
CA CYS A 355 -24.18 7.16 24.99
C CYS A 355 -23.38 7.04 26.29
N GLU A 356 -22.66 8.08 26.71
CA GLU A 356 -21.94 8.12 27.99
C GLU A 356 -22.90 7.99 29.18
N GLN A 357 -24.08 8.63 29.13
CA GLN A 357 -25.12 8.48 30.16
C GLN A 357 -25.71 7.07 30.22
N ILE A 358 -25.92 6.42 29.07
CA ILE A 358 -26.41 5.02 29.01
C ILE A 358 -25.36 4.06 29.57
N LEU A 359 -24.08 4.24 29.21
CA LEU A 359 -22.97 3.42 29.72
C LEU A 359 -22.68 3.64 31.21
N ALA A 360 -23.06 4.78 31.77
CA ALA A 360 -22.94 5.08 33.20
C ALA A 360 -24.07 4.48 34.06
N LEU A 361 -25.14 3.95 33.46
CA LEU A 361 -26.20 3.26 34.19
C LEU A 361 -25.79 1.82 34.53
N PRO A 362 -25.95 1.38 35.80
CA PRO A 362 -25.51 0.05 36.23
C PRO A 362 -26.38 -1.11 35.73
N GLU A 363 -27.57 -0.83 35.18
CA GLU A 363 -28.42 -1.84 34.56
C GLU A 363 -28.11 -1.95 33.06
N HIS A 364 -27.51 -3.06 32.64
CA HIS A 364 -27.12 -3.34 31.24
C HIS A 364 -28.31 -3.61 30.28
N ALA A 365 -29.46 -2.98 30.51
CA ALA A 365 -30.71 -3.22 29.78
C ALA A 365 -30.81 -2.45 28.45
N LEU A 366 -29.94 -1.46 28.21
CA LEU A 366 -29.93 -0.64 27.01
C LEU A 366 -28.54 -0.67 26.37
N GLU A 367 -28.46 -1.17 25.14
CA GLU A 367 -27.22 -1.13 24.35
C GLU A 367 -26.95 0.30 23.89
N ALA A 368 -25.77 0.83 24.21
CA ALA A 368 -25.31 2.09 23.65
C ALA A 368 -25.14 1.93 22.13
N GLY A 369 -25.76 2.84 21.37
CA GLY A 369 -25.81 2.75 19.91
C GLY A 369 -24.44 2.83 19.21
N PRO A 370 -24.41 2.63 17.88
CA PRO A 370 -23.17 2.48 17.12
C PRO A 370 -22.20 3.67 17.30
N PRO A 371 -20.87 3.41 17.36
CA PRO A 371 -19.86 4.45 17.55
C PRO A 371 -20.02 5.66 16.60
N GLU A 372 -19.73 6.85 17.12
CA GLU A 372 -19.82 8.14 16.41
C GLU A 372 -19.10 8.14 15.04
N ALA A 373 -18.01 7.37 14.90
CA ALA A 373 -17.27 7.21 13.65
C ALA A 373 -18.15 6.76 12.46
N HIS A 374 -19.21 5.97 12.72
CA HIS A 374 -20.13 5.49 11.68
C HIS A 374 -21.01 6.59 11.06
N PHE A 375 -21.16 7.75 11.69
CA PHE A 375 -22.06 8.80 11.21
C PHE A 375 -21.40 9.80 10.25
N SER A 376 -20.09 9.70 10.02
CA SER A 376 -19.28 10.74 9.36
C SER A 376 -19.87 11.28 8.05
N PRO A 377 -19.99 12.61 7.86
CA PRO A 377 -20.42 13.17 6.60
C PRO A 377 -19.27 13.02 5.60
N ALA A 378 -19.45 12.14 4.62
CA ALA A 378 -18.52 11.94 3.52
C ALA A 378 -18.22 13.28 2.82
N GLY A 379 -17.04 13.84 3.08
CA GLY A 379 -16.73 15.24 2.78
C GLY A 379 -15.34 15.66 3.27
N THR A 380 -14.37 14.75 3.22
CA THR A 380 -13.00 14.89 3.74
C THR A 380 -12.21 16.03 3.08
N GLU A 381 -12.61 16.45 1.88
CA GLU A 381 -11.91 17.42 1.03
C GLU A 381 -11.91 18.85 1.58
N LEU A 382 -12.98 19.27 2.29
CA LEU A 382 -13.13 20.62 2.81
C LEU A 382 -12.63 20.80 4.26
N ARG A 383 -12.16 19.73 4.91
CA ARG A 383 -11.72 19.75 6.31
C ARG A 383 -10.21 20.00 6.44
N GLY A 384 -9.81 20.70 7.50
CA GLY A 384 -8.39 20.91 7.83
C GLY A 384 -7.71 19.60 8.23
N GLU A 385 -6.38 19.55 8.08
CA GLU A 385 -5.56 18.36 8.37
C GLU A 385 -5.76 17.86 9.81
N THR A 386 -5.89 18.77 10.78
CA THR A 386 -6.19 18.47 12.19
C THR A 386 -7.49 17.69 12.37
N ASP A 387 -8.53 18.00 11.59
CA ASP A 387 -9.82 17.31 11.72
C ASP A 387 -9.82 15.95 11.00
N ARG A 388 -8.95 15.76 10.00
CA ARG A 388 -8.70 14.46 9.35
C ARG A 388 -7.93 13.54 10.31
N GLU A 389 -6.96 14.08 11.05
CA GLU A 389 -6.25 13.34 12.08
C GLU A 389 -7.17 12.94 13.24
N LEU A 390 -8.02 13.86 13.71
CA LEU A 390 -9.09 13.56 14.68
C LEU A 390 -10.14 12.58 14.14
N HIS A 391 -10.21 12.33 12.83
CA HIS A 391 -11.06 11.28 12.25
C HIS A 391 -10.39 9.91 12.37
N ARG A 392 -9.13 9.80 11.89
CA ARG A 392 -8.32 8.57 11.99
C ARG A 392 -8.27 8.05 13.43
N LEU A 393 -7.93 8.94 14.37
CA LEU A 393 -7.85 8.59 15.80
C LEU A 393 -9.19 8.13 16.42
N ARG A 394 -10.34 8.49 15.82
CA ARG A 394 -11.66 7.98 16.25
C ARG A 394 -11.97 6.62 15.63
N GLU A 395 -11.57 6.39 14.39
CA GLU A 395 -11.68 5.08 13.71
C GLU A 395 -10.79 4.05 14.40
N ASP A 396 -9.53 4.39 14.66
CA ASP A 396 -8.58 3.55 15.40
C ASP A 396 -9.10 3.21 16.80
N LYS A 397 -9.63 4.21 17.53
CA LYS A 397 -10.27 4.01 18.83
C LYS A 397 -11.45 3.03 18.73
N ALA A 398 -12.37 3.23 17.78
CA ALA A 398 -13.55 2.36 17.63
C ALA A 398 -13.16 0.92 17.24
N CYS A 399 -12.11 0.76 16.41
CA CYS A 399 -11.54 -0.53 16.05
C CYS A 399 -10.98 -1.25 17.28
N LEU A 400 -10.17 -0.55 18.09
CA LEU A 400 -9.62 -1.09 19.34
C LEU A 400 -10.70 -1.43 20.37
N GLU A 401 -11.73 -0.58 20.53
CA GLU A 401 -12.87 -0.87 21.42
C GLU A 401 -13.66 -2.11 20.98
N SER A 402 -13.86 -2.30 19.67
CA SER A 402 -14.48 -3.50 19.10
C SER A 402 -13.63 -4.76 19.34
N GLN A 403 -12.32 -4.70 19.10
CA GLN A 403 -11.39 -5.80 19.40
C GLN A 403 -11.38 -6.16 20.89
N LEU A 404 -11.48 -5.16 21.77
CA LEU A 404 -11.52 -5.36 23.23
C LEU A 404 -12.86 -5.98 23.69
N LYS A 405 -13.99 -5.61 23.05
CA LYS A 405 -15.29 -6.27 23.27
C LYS A 405 -15.23 -7.74 22.81
N LEU A 406 -14.72 -8.00 21.61
CA LEU A 406 -14.55 -9.36 21.08
C LEU A 406 -13.59 -10.20 21.92
N ALA A 407 -12.49 -9.64 22.43
CA ALA A 407 -11.56 -10.36 23.32
C ALA A 407 -12.22 -10.71 24.67
N ARG A 408 -13.03 -9.80 25.24
CA ARG A 408 -13.83 -10.08 26.45
C ARG A 408 -14.89 -11.15 26.20
N GLU A 409 -15.59 -11.08 25.07
CA GLU A 409 -16.59 -12.07 24.68
C GLU A 409 -15.95 -13.44 24.40
N GLN A 410 -14.76 -13.50 23.78
CA GLN A 410 -14.00 -14.76 23.64
C GLN A 410 -13.60 -15.35 25.00
N VAL A 411 -13.20 -14.52 25.97
CA VAL A 411 -12.93 -14.97 27.35
C VAL A 411 -14.21 -15.45 28.07
N CYS A 412 -15.39 -14.93 27.73
CA CYS A 412 -16.67 -15.41 28.27
C CYS A 412 -17.24 -16.64 27.54
N VAL A 413 -17.00 -16.78 26.23
CA VAL A 413 -17.44 -17.94 25.42
C VAL A 413 -16.51 -19.13 25.62
N VAL A 414 -15.20 -18.90 25.81
CA VAL A 414 -14.28 -19.87 26.40
C VAL A 414 -14.41 -19.83 27.93
N GLY A 415 -15.63 -20.06 28.40
CA GLY A 415 -15.86 -20.59 29.73
C GLY A 415 -15.22 -21.98 29.77
N LEU A 416 -13.95 -22.05 30.17
CA LEU A 416 -13.27 -23.30 30.48
C LEU A 416 -14.11 -24.03 31.52
N THR A 417 -14.88 -25.03 31.09
CA THR A 417 -15.48 -25.96 32.04
C THR A 417 -14.33 -26.58 32.84
N GLN A 418 -14.50 -26.66 34.16
CA GLN A 418 -13.47 -27.14 35.07
C GLN A 418 -12.86 -28.47 34.59
N ASP A 419 -13.69 -29.31 33.96
CA ASP A 419 -13.34 -30.60 33.38
C ASP A 419 -12.37 -30.50 32.18
N ALA A 420 -12.59 -29.57 31.25
CA ALA A 420 -11.66 -29.36 30.12
C ALA A 420 -10.29 -28.87 30.59
N TRP A 421 -10.26 -28.04 31.63
CA TRP A 421 -9.01 -27.61 32.27
C TRP A 421 -8.33 -28.76 33.04
N ASN A 422 -9.10 -29.61 33.71
CA ASN A 422 -8.61 -30.81 34.38
C ASN A 422 -8.00 -31.81 33.37
N ASP A 423 -8.59 -31.97 32.19
CA ASP A 423 -8.06 -32.82 31.11
C ASP A 423 -6.73 -32.31 30.55
N VAL A 424 -6.58 -30.99 30.36
CA VAL A 424 -5.28 -30.38 29.98
C VAL A 424 -4.23 -30.61 31.07
N ILE A 425 -4.58 -30.43 32.35
CA ILE A 425 -3.68 -30.73 33.49
C ILE A 425 -3.29 -32.22 33.51
N LYS A 426 -4.22 -33.13 33.19
CA LYS A 426 -3.97 -34.57 33.13
C LYS A 426 -3.00 -34.92 31.98
N GLN A 427 -3.23 -34.39 30.78
CA GLN A 427 -2.34 -34.58 29.63
C GLN A 427 -0.94 -34.05 29.90
N LEU A 428 -0.81 -32.86 30.50
CA LEU A 428 0.49 -32.30 30.89
C LEU A 428 1.23 -33.18 31.90
N LYS A 429 0.54 -33.75 32.88
CA LYS A 429 1.12 -34.72 33.83
C LYS A 429 1.57 -36.01 33.13
N GLU A 430 0.78 -36.53 32.20
CA GLU A 430 1.07 -37.76 31.46
C GLU A 430 2.27 -37.59 30.52
N ILE A 431 2.38 -36.46 29.83
CA ILE A 431 3.56 -36.08 29.03
C ILE A 431 4.80 -35.91 29.93
N THR A 432 4.66 -35.23 31.07
CA THR A 432 5.78 -35.01 32.01
C THR A 432 6.31 -36.35 32.55
N ASN A 433 5.41 -37.22 33.03
CA ASN A 433 5.78 -38.52 33.59
C ASN A 433 6.42 -39.43 32.54
N SER A 434 5.83 -39.55 31.35
CA SER A 434 6.38 -40.40 30.27
C SER A 434 7.75 -39.91 29.78
N THR A 435 7.98 -38.59 29.74
CA THR A 435 9.28 -37.99 29.44
C THR A 435 10.30 -38.29 30.55
N GLN A 436 9.91 -38.15 31.81
CA GLN A 436 10.79 -38.46 32.96
C GLN A 436 11.17 -39.94 33.00
N GLU A 437 10.23 -40.87 32.82
CA GLU A 437 10.55 -42.30 32.77
C GLU A 437 11.52 -42.65 31.63
N ALA A 438 11.41 -41.98 30.47
CA ALA A 438 12.35 -42.18 29.37
C ALA A 438 13.77 -41.74 29.76
N GLN A 439 13.91 -40.56 30.37
CA GLN A 439 15.20 -40.05 30.86
C GLN A 439 15.79 -40.91 31.98
N GLU A 440 14.96 -41.46 32.88
CA GLU A 440 15.41 -42.38 33.93
C GLU A 440 15.91 -43.71 33.34
N ARG A 441 15.22 -44.26 32.34
CA ARG A 441 15.69 -45.47 31.61
C ARG A 441 17.02 -45.22 30.90
N GLU A 442 17.17 -44.09 30.21
CA GLU A 442 18.43 -43.70 29.57
C GLU A 442 19.56 -43.51 30.59
N ARG A 443 19.29 -42.84 31.72
CA ARG A 443 20.25 -42.66 32.82
C ARG A 443 20.74 -44.00 33.37
N VAL A 444 19.85 -44.96 33.60
CA VAL A 444 20.22 -46.31 34.08
C VAL A 444 21.08 -47.05 33.05
N GLN A 445 20.75 -46.95 31.75
CA GLN A 445 21.56 -47.55 30.69
C GLN A 445 22.96 -46.93 30.59
N LEU A 446 23.07 -45.59 30.71
CA LEU A 446 24.35 -44.89 30.69
C LEU A 446 25.20 -45.25 31.91
N ILE A 447 24.62 -45.37 33.11
CA ILE A 447 25.32 -45.83 34.31
C ILE A 447 25.84 -47.26 34.11
N ALA A 448 25.01 -48.19 33.64
CA ALA A 448 25.43 -49.58 33.38
C ALA A 448 26.55 -49.68 32.32
N ARG A 449 26.53 -48.80 31.31
CA ARG A 449 27.61 -48.72 30.31
C ARG A 449 28.89 -48.12 30.91
N ALA A 450 28.78 -47.14 31.80
CA ALA A 450 29.91 -46.53 32.49
C ALA A 450 30.59 -47.52 33.43
N THR A 451 29.84 -48.26 34.26
CA THR A 451 30.42 -49.26 35.18
C THR A 451 31.17 -50.35 34.43
N VAL A 452 30.62 -50.85 33.31
CA VAL A 452 31.33 -51.82 32.46
C VAL A 452 32.61 -51.23 31.87
N ALA A 453 32.62 -49.95 31.50
CA ALA A 453 33.83 -49.28 31.00
C ALA A 453 34.88 -49.09 32.11
N GLU A 454 34.47 -48.74 33.33
CA GLU A 454 35.34 -48.64 34.52
C GLU A 454 35.95 -49.99 34.90
N GLU A 455 35.18 -51.08 34.81
CA GLU A 455 35.68 -52.45 34.95
C GLU A 455 36.76 -52.77 33.91
N ARG A 456 36.52 -52.48 32.61
CA ARG A 456 37.53 -52.67 31.55
C ARG A 456 38.81 -51.85 31.76
N VAL A 457 38.69 -50.61 32.22
CA VAL A 457 39.85 -49.77 32.56
C VAL A 457 40.61 -50.36 33.76
N SER A 458 39.91 -50.93 34.73
CA SER A 458 40.51 -51.60 35.89
C SER A 458 41.24 -52.89 35.50
N GLU A 459 40.64 -53.74 34.66
CA GLU A 459 41.29 -54.92 34.06
C GLU A 459 42.57 -54.55 33.31
N LEU A 460 42.52 -53.52 32.45
CA LEU A 460 43.68 -53.04 31.70
C LEU A 460 44.78 -52.47 32.61
N LYS A 461 44.40 -51.75 33.67
CA LYS A 461 45.34 -51.23 34.66
C LYS A 461 46.03 -52.36 35.42
N GLU A 462 45.29 -53.34 35.90
CA GLU A 462 45.85 -54.53 36.54
C GLU A 462 46.77 -55.31 35.60
N TYR A 463 46.39 -55.45 34.32
CA TYR A 463 47.25 -56.05 33.30
C TYR A 463 48.57 -55.28 33.15
N VAL A 464 48.52 -53.95 33.03
CA VAL A 464 49.71 -53.10 32.93
C VAL A 464 50.57 -53.23 34.18
N ASP A 465 50.02 -53.12 35.39
CA ASP A 465 50.80 -53.19 36.62
C ASP A 465 51.49 -54.57 36.79
N ASN A 466 50.77 -55.66 36.51
CA ASN A 466 51.33 -57.02 36.52
C ASN A 466 52.43 -57.23 35.48
N HIS A 467 52.22 -56.80 34.23
CA HIS A 467 53.17 -57.03 33.14
C HIS A 467 54.37 -56.08 33.19
N LEU A 468 54.17 -54.81 33.56
CA LEU A 468 55.22 -53.80 33.62
C LEU A 468 56.22 -54.11 34.76
N GLY A 469 55.75 -54.68 35.88
CA GLY A 469 56.61 -55.29 36.91
C GLY A 469 57.45 -56.46 36.37
N ARG A 470 56.82 -57.41 35.68
CA ARG A 470 57.52 -58.56 35.06
C ARG A 470 58.55 -58.12 34.02
N TYR A 471 58.20 -57.19 33.13
CA TYR A 471 59.12 -56.65 32.12
C TYR A 471 60.29 -55.88 32.76
N LYS A 472 60.07 -55.10 33.83
CA LYS A 472 61.18 -54.46 34.58
C LYS A 472 62.15 -55.50 35.15
N LEU A 473 61.66 -56.60 35.70
CA LEU A 473 62.49 -57.68 36.23
C LEU A 473 63.26 -58.38 35.11
N GLU A 474 62.61 -58.72 34.00
CA GLU A 474 63.24 -59.40 32.86
C GLU A 474 64.24 -58.48 32.13
N ILE A 475 63.95 -57.19 31.96
CA ILE A 475 64.94 -56.19 31.47
C ILE A 475 66.15 -56.13 32.41
N THR A 476 65.94 -56.17 33.73
CA THR A 476 67.04 -56.18 34.72
C THR A 476 67.82 -57.51 34.72
N ARG A 477 67.21 -58.61 34.29
CA ARG A 477 67.88 -59.91 34.08
C ARG A 477 68.67 -59.93 32.78
N LEU A 478 68.06 -59.52 31.67
CA LEU A 478 68.69 -59.41 30.35
C LEU A 478 69.88 -58.43 30.37
N ARG A 479 69.76 -57.29 31.05
CA ARG A 479 70.88 -56.36 31.27
C ARG A 479 72.03 -56.97 32.08
N ARG A 480 71.75 -57.88 33.03
CA ARG A 480 72.80 -58.64 33.75
C ARG A 480 73.47 -59.71 32.88
N LEU A 481 72.72 -60.34 31.97
CA LEU A 481 73.25 -61.28 31.00
C LEU A 481 74.13 -60.57 29.96
N LEU A 482 73.67 -59.46 29.38
CA LEU A 482 74.43 -58.62 28.44
C LEU A 482 75.64 -57.95 29.11
N GLY A 483 75.51 -57.48 30.36
CA GLY A 483 76.62 -56.93 31.14
C GLY A 483 77.71 -57.95 31.53
N SER A 484 77.48 -59.24 31.29
CA SER A 484 78.48 -60.30 31.45
C SER A 484 79.25 -60.61 30.16
N GLN A 485 79.01 -59.87 29.06
CA GLN A 485 79.59 -60.17 27.74
C GLN A 485 80.15 -58.96 26.98
N GLU A 486 80.50 -57.84 27.64
CA GLU A 486 81.40 -56.82 27.05
C GLU A 486 82.01 -55.91 28.14
N GLY A 487 83.32 -56.05 28.39
CA GLY A 487 84.05 -55.30 29.41
C GLY A 487 84.95 -54.20 28.83
N ARG A 488 84.80 -52.96 29.34
CA ARG A 488 85.43 -51.69 28.88
C ARG A 488 84.85 -51.21 27.52
N SER A 489 84.33 -49.99 27.37
CA SER A 489 85.09 -48.74 27.43
C SER A 489 84.20 -47.49 27.25
N ASN A 490 84.68 -46.34 27.73
CA ASN A 490 84.37 -44.95 27.32
C ASN A 490 83.00 -44.30 27.64
N SER A 491 83.10 -43.17 28.36
CA SER A 491 82.11 -42.07 28.44
C SER A 491 82.42 -41.03 27.34
N PRO A 492 81.47 -40.15 26.93
CA PRO A 492 81.30 -38.86 27.63
C PRO A 492 79.86 -38.25 27.66
N HIS A 493 79.72 -37.17 28.45
CA HIS A 493 78.64 -36.16 28.51
C HIS A 493 78.56 -35.24 27.26
N PRO A 494 77.67 -34.20 27.13
CA PRO A 494 76.24 -34.02 27.52
C PRO A 494 75.38 -33.24 26.45
N LEU A 495 74.15 -32.81 26.83
CA LEU A 495 73.34 -31.63 26.37
C LEU A 495 72.20 -31.72 25.31
N HIS A 496 71.08 -31.07 25.71
CA HIS A 496 70.14 -30.17 24.98
C HIS A 496 68.90 -30.63 24.16
N LYS A 497 67.80 -29.89 24.42
CA LYS A 497 66.63 -29.52 23.57
C LYS A 497 65.57 -30.62 23.30
N SER A 498 64.31 -30.49 23.75
CA SER A 498 63.20 -29.55 23.44
C SER A 498 62.33 -29.96 22.24
N LEU A 499 61.05 -30.29 22.51
CA LEU A 499 59.85 -30.40 21.64
C LEU A 499 58.69 -30.62 22.65
N LYS A 500 57.58 -29.89 22.79
CA LYS A 500 56.74 -29.03 21.91
C LYS A 500 55.76 -29.78 20.99
N SER A 501 54.64 -30.23 21.56
CA SER A 501 53.29 -30.41 20.95
C SER A 501 52.31 -30.75 22.09
N SER A 502 51.26 -29.98 22.41
CA SER A 502 50.09 -29.56 21.61
C SER A 502 49.06 -30.68 21.43
N SER A 503 47.88 -30.48 22.04
CA SER A 503 46.55 -31.02 21.67
C SER A 503 46.38 -32.55 21.73
N TYR A 504 45.21 -33.11 22.04
CA TYR A 504 43.85 -32.62 21.76
C TYR A 504 42.86 -32.85 22.92
N GLU A 505 41.92 -31.92 23.03
CA GLU A 505 40.56 -32.18 23.49
C GLU A 505 39.79 -32.90 22.36
N ILE A 506 39.03 -33.93 22.71
CA ILE A 506 37.60 -34.16 22.45
C ILE A 506 37.15 -35.26 23.42
#